data_AF-A0A946TYY2-F1
#
_entry.id   AF-A0A946TYY2-F1
#
_cell.length_a   1.000
_cell.length_b   1.000
_cell.length_c   1.000
_cell.angle_alpha   90.00
_cell.angle_beta   90.00
_cell.angle_gamma   90.00
#
_symmetry.space_group_name_H-M   'P 1'
#
loop_
_entity.id
_entity.type
_entity.pdbx_description
1 polymer ?
#
loop_
_entity_poly.entity_id
_entity_poly.type
_entity_poly.pdbx_seq_one_letter_code
_entity_poly.pdbx_strand_id
1 'polypeptide(L)'
;MKSTVVIIFFISLLLVIVNFSASADVRLPRIFGDHMVLQRGIKLPVWGWAEAGEKLTLTLKGKDLNVNAEVTANGSGQWKIDLPALKAGGPYVMTITGNDSVIFNNVMAGEVWLCSGQSNMEVPVGLMN
;
A
#
# COMPACT_ATOMS: atom_id res chain seq x y z
N MET A 1 22.54 -34.94 -38.10
CA MET A 1 21.35 -34.12 -38.45
C MET A 1 20.20 -34.29 -37.47
N LYS A 2 19.69 -35.50 -37.21
CA LYS A 2 18.51 -35.71 -36.34
C LYS A 2 18.72 -35.23 -34.89
N SER A 3 19.84 -35.57 -34.25
CA SER A 3 20.11 -35.15 -32.86
C SER A 3 20.42 -33.66 -32.70
N THR A 4 21.07 -33.03 -33.69
CA THR A 4 21.37 -31.58 -33.66
C THR A 4 20.10 -30.73 -33.73
N VAL A 5 19.11 -31.16 -34.52
CA VAL A 5 17.80 -30.50 -34.62
C VAL A 5 17.01 -30.63 -33.32
N VAL A 6 17.07 -31.80 -32.65
CA VAL A 6 16.41 -32.01 -31.35
C VAL A 6 17.03 -31.13 -30.26
N ILE A 7 18.35 -30.97 -30.24
CA ILE A 7 19.05 -30.11 -29.27
C ILE A 7 18.69 -28.63 -29.47
N ILE A 8 18.64 -28.15 -30.71
CA ILE A 8 18.23 -26.77 -31.03
C ILE A 8 16.76 -26.54 -30.62
N PHE A 9 15.89 -27.52 -30.83
CA PHE A 9 14.49 -27.45 -30.41
C PHE A 9 14.35 -27.37 -28.88
N PHE A 10 15.14 -28.14 -28.13
CA PHE A 10 15.18 -28.08 -26.66
C PHE A 10 15.75 -26.76 -26.13
N ILE A 11 16.78 -26.20 -26.77
CA ILE A 11 17.36 -24.89 -26.39
C ILE A 11 16.36 -23.75 -26.68
N SER A 12 15.68 -23.80 -27.83
CA SER A 12 14.62 -22.84 -28.17
C SER A 12 13.44 -22.93 -27.21
N LEU A 13 13.07 -24.14 -26.77
CA LEU A 13 12.00 -24.35 -25.80
C LEU A 13 12.39 -23.83 -24.41
N LEU A 14 13.66 -23.97 -24.02
CA LEU A 14 14.19 -23.46 -22.75
C LEU A 14 14.25 -21.92 -22.71
N LEU A 15 14.51 -21.26 -23.84
CA LEU A 15 14.55 -19.79 -23.94
C LEU A 15 13.17 -19.11 -23.82
N VAL A 16 12.07 -19.83 -24.09
CA VAL A 16 10.71 -19.28 -24.03
C VAL A 16 10.19 -19.19 -22.58
N ILE A 17 10.77 -19.93 -21.63
CA ILE A 17 10.26 -20.06 -20.26
C ILE A 17 10.73 -18.91 -19.33
N VAL A 18 11.72 -18.11 -19.74
CA VAL A 18 12.41 -17.14 -18.87
C VAL A 18 11.81 -15.72 -18.81
N ASN A 19 10.63 -15.47 -19.38
CA ASN A 19 10.02 -14.13 -19.39
C ASN A 19 8.66 -14.06 -18.67
N PHE A 20 8.53 -14.69 -17.50
CA PHE A 20 7.41 -14.42 -16.60
C PHE A 20 7.76 -13.23 -15.69
N SER A 21 7.45 -12.01 -16.15
CA SER A 21 7.37 -10.86 -15.25
C SER A 21 6.07 -10.96 -14.46
N ALA A 22 6.17 -11.31 -13.18
CA ALA A 22 5.03 -11.26 -12.28
C ALA A 22 4.81 -9.80 -11.85
N SER A 23 3.79 -9.15 -12.42
CA SER A 23 3.32 -7.84 -11.94
C SER A 23 2.72 -8.02 -10.55
N ALA A 24 3.25 -7.30 -9.56
CA ALA A 24 2.74 -7.33 -8.20
C ALA A 24 1.99 -6.04 -7.91
N ASP A 25 0.69 -6.12 -7.63
CA ASP A 25 -0.10 -4.95 -7.26
C ASP A 25 0.46 -4.29 -5.98
N VAL A 26 0.31 -2.97 -5.89
CA VAL A 26 0.57 -2.22 -4.65
C VAL A 26 -0.39 -2.69 -3.56
N ARG A 27 0.14 -3.16 -2.43
CA ARG A 27 -0.62 -3.71 -1.30
C ARG A 27 -0.23 -3.04 0.00
N LEU A 28 -1.21 -2.76 0.84
CA LEU A 28 -1.02 -2.22 2.18
C LEU A 28 -1.58 -3.18 3.24
N PRO A 29 -1.08 -3.14 4.49
CA PRO A 29 -1.72 -3.85 5.60
C PRO A 29 -3.18 -3.41 5.79
N ARG A 30 -4.02 -4.31 6.29
CA ARG A 30 -5.47 -4.08 6.48
C ARG A 30 -5.85 -2.97 7.47
N ILE A 31 -4.88 -2.40 8.17
CA ILE A 31 -5.10 -1.24 9.06
C ILE A 31 -5.38 0.04 8.25
N PHE A 32 -4.95 0.08 6.98
CA PHE A 32 -5.23 1.18 6.07
C PHE A 32 -6.52 0.88 5.31
N GLY A 33 -7.42 1.86 5.28
CA GLY A 33 -8.74 1.73 4.67
C GLY A 33 -9.42 3.08 4.54
N ASP A 34 -10.58 3.10 3.88
CA ASP A 34 -11.43 4.27 3.87
C ASP A 34 -11.93 4.59 5.28
N HIS A 35 -12.23 5.88 5.54
CA HIS A 35 -12.77 6.37 6.81
C HIS A 35 -11.83 6.17 8.02
N MET A 36 -10.53 5.98 7.79
CA MET A 36 -9.55 5.81 8.85
C MET A 36 -9.14 7.14 9.51
N VAL A 37 -8.63 7.05 10.74
CA VAL A 37 -8.04 8.18 11.48
C VAL A 37 -6.55 7.93 11.66
N LEU A 38 -5.73 8.79 11.05
CA LEU A 38 -4.29 8.84 11.22
C LEU A 38 -3.92 9.63 12.47
N GLN A 39 -2.90 9.18 13.19
CA GLN A 39 -2.45 9.86 14.40
C GLN A 39 -1.79 11.20 14.09
N ARG A 40 -2.29 12.28 14.72
CA ARG A 40 -1.71 13.63 14.59
C ARG A 40 -0.45 13.81 15.45
N GLY A 41 0.36 14.83 15.11
CA GLY A 41 1.46 15.30 15.96
C GLY A 41 2.72 14.42 16.01
N ILE A 42 2.75 13.31 15.27
CA ILE A 42 3.91 12.41 15.16
C ILE A 42 4.30 12.20 13.70
N LYS A 43 5.56 11.85 13.43
CA LYS A 43 5.91 11.29 12.13
C LYS A 43 5.18 9.97 11.95
N LEU A 44 4.43 9.85 10.85
CA LEU A 44 3.53 8.73 10.64
C LEU A 44 4.10 7.79 9.58
N PRO A 45 4.44 6.54 9.93
CA PRO A 45 4.85 5.57 8.95
C PRO A 45 3.65 5.07 8.14
N VAL A 46 3.78 5.04 6.83
CA VAL A 46 2.91 4.32 5.90
C VAL A 46 3.77 3.32 5.16
N TRP A 47 3.33 2.06 5.09
CA TRP A 47 4.13 0.98 4.54
C TRP A 47 3.28 -0.05 3.83
N GLY A 48 3.94 -0.88 3.03
CA GLY A 48 3.28 -1.94 2.28
C GLY A 48 4.27 -2.75 1.45
N TRP A 49 3.71 -3.37 0.42
CA TRP A 49 4.40 -4.19 -0.56
C TRP A 49 4.06 -3.72 -1.98
N ALA A 50 5.00 -3.90 -2.89
CA ALA A 50 4.87 -3.61 -4.32
C ALA A 50 5.90 -4.48 -5.07
N GLU A 51 6.02 -4.32 -6.38
CA GLU A 51 7.08 -4.99 -7.14
C GLU A 51 8.47 -4.51 -6.68
N ALA A 52 9.45 -5.41 -6.64
CA ALA A 52 10.80 -5.05 -6.20
C ALA A 52 11.43 -4.01 -7.15
N GLY A 53 11.91 -2.89 -6.59
CA GLY A 53 12.44 -1.79 -7.39
C GLY A 53 11.39 -0.82 -7.96
N GLU A 54 10.11 -1.06 -7.68
CA GLU A 54 9.01 -0.17 -8.10
C GLU A 54 9.10 1.20 -7.41
N LYS A 55 8.89 2.28 -8.17
CA LYS A 55 8.79 3.63 -7.63
C LYS A 55 7.35 3.92 -7.24
N LEU A 56 7.17 4.36 -6.01
CA LEU A 56 5.88 4.65 -5.42
C LEU A 56 5.83 6.10 -4.98
N THR A 57 4.70 6.74 -5.23
CA THR A 57 4.40 8.10 -4.77
C THR A 57 3.18 8.05 -3.86
N LEU A 58 3.33 8.52 -2.63
CA LEU A 58 2.23 8.74 -1.69
C LEU A 58 1.85 10.22 -1.72
N THR A 59 0.57 10.49 -2.00
CA THR A 59 -0.03 11.81 -1.88
C THR A 59 -1.11 11.81 -0.79
N LEU A 60 -1.09 12.79 0.10
CA LEU A 60 -2.16 13.04 1.07
C LEU A 60 -2.68 14.46 0.86
N LYS A 61 -3.91 14.58 0.36
CA LYS A 61 -4.46 15.86 -0.10
C LYS A 61 -5.86 16.14 0.47
N GLY A 62 -6.11 17.38 0.85
CA GLY A 62 -7.43 17.93 1.14
C GLY A 62 -7.44 19.44 1.02
N LYS A 63 -8.41 20.09 1.66
CA LYS A 63 -8.61 21.55 1.55
C LYS A 63 -7.41 22.36 2.05
N ASP A 64 -6.79 21.91 3.13
CA ASP A 64 -5.75 22.61 3.90
C ASP A 64 -4.40 21.89 3.91
N LEU A 65 -4.28 20.76 3.21
CA LEU A 65 -3.10 19.91 3.22
C LEU A 65 -2.82 19.34 1.82
N ASN A 66 -1.55 19.34 1.42
CA ASN A 66 -1.08 18.64 0.22
C ASN A 66 0.35 18.14 0.46
N VAL A 67 0.49 16.88 0.82
CA VAL A 67 1.77 16.21 1.07
C VAL A 67 2.04 15.24 -0.06
N ASN A 68 3.26 15.23 -0.58
CA ASN A 68 3.73 14.25 -1.56
C ASN A 68 5.07 13.69 -1.07
N ALA A 69 5.24 12.37 -1.18
CA ALA A 69 6.47 11.68 -0.84
C ALA A 69 6.69 10.50 -1.79
N GLU A 70 7.95 10.23 -2.12
CA GLU A 70 8.33 9.15 -3.02
C GLU A 70 9.21 8.12 -2.30
N VAL A 71 9.11 6.85 -2.70
CA VAL A 71 9.96 5.77 -2.22
C VAL A 71 10.11 4.71 -3.31
N THR A 72 11.22 3.97 -3.28
CA THR A 72 11.39 2.76 -4.10
C THR A 72 11.25 1.54 -3.21
N ALA A 73 10.44 0.56 -3.65
CA ALA A 73 10.33 -0.73 -2.98
C ALA A 73 11.67 -1.47 -3.02
N ASN A 74 12.04 -2.08 -1.90
CA ASN A 74 13.32 -2.79 -1.78
C ASN A 74 13.32 -4.11 -2.57
N GLY A 75 14.44 -4.86 -2.54
CA GLY A 75 14.57 -6.14 -3.24
C GLY A 75 13.58 -7.23 -2.79
N SER A 76 12.93 -7.06 -1.65
CA SER A 76 11.85 -7.92 -1.15
C SER A 76 10.45 -7.34 -1.40
N GLY A 77 10.34 -6.27 -2.19
CA GLY A 77 9.10 -5.57 -2.50
C GLY A 77 8.54 -4.70 -1.37
N GLN A 78 9.24 -4.57 -0.23
CA GLN A 78 8.76 -3.78 0.89
C GLN A 78 9.12 -2.30 0.72
N TRP A 79 8.21 -1.43 1.16
CA TRP A 79 8.44 0.02 1.15
C TRP A 79 7.86 0.67 2.41
N LYS A 80 8.42 1.82 2.77
CA LYS A 80 7.98 2.64 3.91
C LYS A 80 8.22 4.12 3.62
N ILE A 81 7.20 4.93 3.85
CA ILE A 81 7.24 6.39 3.80
C ILE A 81 6.91 6.92 5.19
N ASP A 82 7.72 7.83 5.71
CA ASP A 82 7.42 8.56 6.95
C ASP A 82 6.82 9.93 6.58
N LEU A 83 5.50 10.06 6.74
CA LEU A 83 4.80 11.32 6.55
C LEU A 83 5.18 12.32 7.67
N PRO A 84 5.24 13.63 7.36
CA PRO A 84 5.46 14.65 8.36
C PRO A 84 4.33 14.65 9.40
N ALA A 85 4.61 15.24 10.57
CA ALA A 85 3.60 15.37 11.62
C ALA A 85 2.40 16.18 11.13
N LEU A 86 1.23 15.54 11.15
CA LEU A 86 -0.01 16.13 10.70
C LEU A 86 -0.65 16.97 11.81
N LYS A 87 -1.25 18.10 11.44
CA LYS A 87 -2.21 18.81 12.29
C LYS A 87 -3.55 18.06 12.26
N ALA A 88 -4.39 18.29 13.26
CA ALA A 88 -5.74 17.75 13.23
C ALA A 88 -6.53 18.35 12.08
N GLY A 89 -7.24 17.52 11.32
CA GLY A 89 -7.97 17.98 10.14
C GLY A 89 -8.43 16.84 9.23
N GLY A 90 -8.91 17.22 8.05
CA GLY A 90 -9.52 16.34 7.08
C GLY A 90 -10.95 16.77 6.70
N PRO A 91 -11.64 16.01 5.84
CA PRO A 91 -11.19 14.77 5.25
C PRO A 91 -10.08 14.97 4.21
N TYR A 92 -9.14 14.03 4.19
CA TYR A 92 -8.09 13.90 3.20
C TYR A 92 -8.36 12.69 2.29
N VAL A 93 -7.75 12.73 1.11
CA VAL A 93 -7.59 11.59 0.20
C VAL A 93 -6.14 11.18 0.26
N MET A 94 -5.88 9.93 0.62
CA MET A 94 -4.56 9.32 0.56
C MET A 94 -4.48 8.44 -0.68
N THR A 95 -3.51 8.70 -1.55
CA THR A 95 -3.29 7.96 -2.78
C THR A 95 -1.86 7.43 -2.79
N ILE A 96 -1.70 6.14 -3.05
CA ILE A 96 -0.41 5.52 -3.32
C ILE A 96 -0.43 5.11 -4.79
N THR A 97 0.48 5.68 -5.57
CA THR A 97 0.62 5.42 -7.01
C THR A 97 1.95 4.74 -7.28
N GLY A 98 1.91 3.57 -7.91
CA GLY A 98 3.04 2.88 -8.53
C GLY A 98 2.64 2.43 -9.93
N ASN A 99 2.87 1.16 -10.23
CA ASN A 99 2.33 0.48 -11.42
C ASN A 99 0.79 0.46 -11.38
N ASP A 100 0.24 0.25 -10.19
CA ASP A 100 -1.18 0.39 -9.87
C ASP A 100 -1.40 1.51 -8.84
N SER A 101 -2.66 1.90 -8.61
CA SER A 101 -3.01 2.93 -7.63
C SER A 101 -3.99 2.42 -6.59
N VAL A 102 -3.70 2.74 -5.32
CA VAL A 102 -4.58 2.50 -4.17
C VAL A 102 -5.02 3.85 -3.61
N ILE A 103 -6.32 4.02 -3.41
CA ILE A 103 -6.92 5.27 -2.95
C ILE A 103 -7.73 4.99 -1.68
N PHE A 104 -7.51 5.81 -0.66
CA PHE A 104 -8.28 5.82 0.57
C PHE A 104 -8.93 7.19 0.75
N ASN A 105 -10.24 7.18 0.99
CA ASN A 105 -11.10 8.33 1.13
C ASN A 105 -11.48 8.58 2.58
N ASN A 106 -11.90 9.80 2.90
CA ASN A 106 -12.32 10.20 4.24
C ASN A 106 -11.26 9.92 5.33
N VAL A 107 -9.99 10.14 4.98
CA VAL A 107 -8.87 9.99 5.90
C VAL A 107 -8.78 11.21 6.81
N MET A 108 -8.90 11.03 8.12
CA MET A 108 -8.77 12.11 9.10
C MET A 108 -7.40 12.09 9.74
N ALA A 109 -6.88 13.24 10.17
CA ALA A 109 -5.75 13.33 11.10
C ALA A 109 -6.28 13.75 12.47
N GLY A 110 -6.03 12.96 13.51
CA GLY A 110 -6.65 13.17 14.82
C GLY A 110 -6.21 12.19 15.91
N GLU A 111 -7.07 12.09 16.92
CA GLU A 111 -6.98 11.13 18.03
C GLU A 111 -8.30 10.37 18.11
N VAL A 112 -8.25 9.09 18.49
CA VAL A 112 -9.44 8.28 18.73
C VAL A 112 -9.62 8.14 20.23
N TRP A 113 -10.71 8.69 20.76
CA TRP A 113 -11.08 8.59 22.17
C TRP A 113 -12.16 7.52 22.32
N LEU A 114 -11.84 6.43 23.02
CA LEU A 114 -12.83 5.42 23.38
C LEU A 114 -13.54 5.85 24.67
N CYS A 115 -14.67 6.55 24.52
CA CYS A 115 -15.54 6.92 25.64
C CYS A 115 -16.33 5.68 26.11
N SER A 116 -15.65 4.79 26.86
CA SER A 116 -16.27 3.64 27.50
C SER A 116 -17.05 4.08 28.75
N GLY A 117 -18.24 4.65 28.54
CA GLY A 117 -19.24 4.71 29.59
C GLY A 117 -19.51 3.30 30.13
N GLN A 118 -19.78 3.17 31.43
CA GLN A 118 -19.96 1.87 32.08
C GLN A 118 -21.15 1.07 31.51
N SER A 119 -20.86 -0.20 31.18
CA SER A 119 -21.72 -1.40 31.19
C SER A 119 -22.53 -1.86 29.96
N ASN A 120 -22.38 -1.34 28.74
CA ASN A 120 -23.05 -1.98 27.58
C ASN A 120 -22.30 -1.94 26.24
N MET A 121 -21.05 -2.43 26.19
CA MET A 121 -20.35 -2.69 24.93
C MET A 121 -19.95 -4.17 24.83
N GLU A 122 -20.94 -5.03 24.61
CA GLU A 122 -20.69 -6.38 24.11
C GLU A 122 -21.39 -6.53 22.77
N VAL A 123 -20.66 -6.20 21.69
CA VAL A 123 -20.99 -6.67 20.34
C VAL A 123 -19.67 -7.07 19.66
N PRO A 124 -19.47 -8.35 19.34
CA PRO A 124 -18.31 -8.79 18.56
C PRO A 124 -18.37 -8.21 17.15
N VAL A 125 -17.29 -7.57 16.70
CA VAL A 125 -17.12 -6.99 15.34
C VAL A 125 -16.94 -8.03 14.23
N GLY A 126 -17.57 -9.21 14.36
CA GLY A 126 -17.32 -10.37 13.48
C GLY A 126 -18.54 -11.09 12.92
N LEU A 127 -19.77 -10.62 13.17
CA LEU A 127 -21.00 -11.33 12.74
C LEU A 127 -21.99 -10.41 12.00
N MET A 128 -21.50 -9.70 10.98
CA MET A 128 -22.36 -9.13 9.95
C MET A 128 -21.87 -9.68 8.60
N ASN A 129 -22.50 -10.77 8.17
CA ASN A 129 -22.33 -11.37 6.85
C ASN A 129 -22.93 -10.48 5.76
#